data_AF-A0A6H0RZE5-F1
#
_entry.id   AF-A0A6H0RZE5-F1
#
_cell.length_a   1.000
_cell.length_b   1.000
_cell.length_c   1.000
_cell.angle_alpha   90.00
_cell.angle_beta   90.00
_cell.angle_gamma   90.00
#
_symmetry.space_group_name_H-M   'P 1'
#
loop_
_entity.id
_entity.type
_entity.pdbx_description
1 polymer ?
#
loop_
_entity_poly.entity_id
_entity_poly.type
_entity_poly.pdbx_seq_one_letter_code
_entity_poly.pdbx_strand_id
1 'polypeptide(L)'
;MSIEADYSQVANGQLDALEQGPDVDLYNAVLDTIELIFRVPGQAQGLSTAITTADGIRMRLPVIGHPPFKVFWSTDGPRIEAIFPHP
;
A
#
# COMPACT_ATOMS: atom_id res chain seq x y z
N MET A 1 2.34 9.43 19.33
CA MET A 1 3.13 8.28 18.92
C MET A 1 3.10 8.26 17.41
N SER A 2 4.22 8.54 16.75
CA SER A 2 4.34 8.29 15.32
C SER A 2 4.27 6.78 15.14
N ILE A 3 3.32 6.28 14.37
CA ILE A 3 3.35 4.89 13.97
C ILE A 3 4.58 4.76 13.07
N GLU A 4 5.61 4.04 13.49
CA GLU A 4 6.72 3.72 12.61
C GLU A 4 6.15 2.97 11.41
N ALA A 5 6.44 3.49 10.21
CA ALA A 5 5.98 2.89 8.98
C ALA A 5 6.63 1.50 8.83
N ASP A 6 5.81 0.44 8.90
CA ASP A 6 6.26 -0.94 8.75
C ASP A 6 6.03 -1.43 7.31
N TYR A 7 7.03 -2.10 6.76
CA TYR A 7 7.02 -2.64 5.41
C TYR A 7 7.46 -4.10 5.44
N SER A 8 6.76 -4.92 4.66
CA SER A 8 7.27 -6.25 4.34
C SER A 8 8.50 -6.18 3.45
N GLN A 9 9.31 -7.24 3.47
CA GLN A 9 10.44 -7.37 2.54
C GLN A 9 9.99 -7.33 1.07
N VAL A 10 8.79 -7.84 0.80
CA VAL A 10 8.18 -7.79 -0.54
C VAL A 10 7.82 -6.35 -0.91
N ALA A 11 7.16 -5.62 -0.01
CA ALA A 11 6.80 -4.22 -0.23
C ALA A 11 8.04 -3.35 -0.45
N ASN A 12 9.11 -3.53 0.35
CA ASN A 12 10.37 -2.82 0.16
C ASN A 12 10.98 -3.09 -1.22
N GLY A 13 11.14 -4.36 -1.59
CA GLY A 13 11.72 -4.69 -2.91
C GLY A 13 10.88 -4.17 -4.09
N GLN A 14 9.57 -4.06 -3.90
CA GLN A 14 8.68 -3.47 -4.91
C GLN A 14 8.80 -1.95 -4.98
N LEU A 15 8.95 -1.27 -3.85
CA LEU A 15 9.22 0.16 -3.82
C LEU A 15 10.57 0.47 -4.47
N ASP A 16 11.62 -0.29 -4.16
CA ASP A 16 12.93 -0.14 -4.79
C ASP A 16 12.84 -0.31 -6.32
N ALA A 17 12.06 -1.29 -6.79
CA ALA A 17 11.85 -1.52 -8.23
C ALA A 17 11.04 -0.40 -8.90
N LEU A 18 10.04 0.16 -8.21
CA LEU A 18 9.25 1.30 -8.70
C LEU A 18 10.10 2.58 -8.75
N GLU A 19 10.94 2.81 -7.74
CA GLU A 19 11.86 3.95 -7.68
C GLU A 19 12.89 3.91 -8.83
N GLN A 20 13.38 2.72 -9.18
CA GLN A 20 14.27 2.51 -10.33
C GLN A 20 13.54 2.47 -11.67
N GLY A 21 12.21 2.47 -11.66
CA GLY A 21 11.37 2.38 -12.85
C GLY A 21 11.32 3.68 -13.66
N PRO A 22 10.80 3.62 -14.90
CA PRO A 22 10.68 4.78 -15.77
C PRO A 22 9.47 5.69 -15.43
N ASP A 23 8.51 5.20 -14.64
CA ASP A 23 7.25 5.89 -14.33
C ASP A 23 7.31 6.51 -12.91
N VAL A 24 7.84 7.73 -12.85
CA VAL A 24 7.99 8.49 -11.60
C VAL A 24 6.64 8.88 -11.00
N ASP A 25 5.64 9.13 -11.85
CA ASP A 25 4.29 9.51 -11.40
C ASP A 25 3.64 8.34 -10.67
N LEU A 26 3.82 7.11 -11.16
CA LEU A 26 3.37 5.90 -10.47
C LEU A 26 4.05 5.75 -9.10
N TYR A 27 5.37 5.93 -9.03
CA TYR A 27 6.10 5.81 -7.76
C TYR A 27 5.59 6.82 -6.73
N ASN A 28 5.43 8.08 -7.12
CA ASN A 28 4.90 9.13 -6.25
C ASN A 28 3.46 8.84 -5.81
N ALA A 29 2.59 8.39 -6.73
CA ALA A 29 1.21 8.04 -6.39
C ALA A 29 1.12 6.86 -5.40
N VAL A 30 2.05 5.90 -5.50
CA VAL A 30 2.19 4.81 -4.52
C VAL A 30 2.63 5.36 -3.16
N LEU A 31 3.60 6.27 -3.10
CA LEU A 31 4.03 6.90 -1.85
C LEU A 31 2.91 7.72 -1.20
N ASP A 32 2.15 8.49 -1.99
CA ASP A 32 0.98 9.24 -1.49
C ASP A 32 -0.09 8.30 -0.89
N THR A 33 -0.31 7.16 -1.55
CA THR A 33 -1.24 6.13 -1.08
C THR A 33 -0.77 5.52 0.24
N ILE A 34 0.54 5.28 0.38
CA ILE A 34 1.17 4.75 1.59
C ILE A 34 1.15 5.79 2.72
N GLU A 35 1.42 7.06 2.42
CA GLU A 35 1.32 8.15 3.40
C GLU A 35 -0.11 8.21 3.96
N LEU A 36 -1.13 8.13 3.11
CA LEU A 36 -2.53 8.12 3.54
C LEU A 36 -2.80 6.99 4.55
N ILE A 37 -2.29 5.79 4.29
CA ILE A 37 -2.44 4.61 5.17
C ILE A 37 -1.84 4.89 6.55
N PHE A 38 -0.61 5.38 6.61
CA PHE A 38 0.07 5.61 7.89
C PHE A 38 -0.47 6.82 8.64
N ARG A 39 -0.84 7.89 7.91
CA ARG A 39 -1.26 9.16 8.49
C ARG A 39 -2.69 9.11 9.03
N VAL A 40 -3.59 8.45 8.30
CA VAL A 40 -5.03 8.37 8.63
C VAL A 40 -5.57 6.96 8.32
N PRO A 41 -5.13 5.92 9.05
CA PRO A 41 -5.48 4.53 8.76
C PRO A 41 -6.99 4.25 8.75
N GLY A 42 -7.78 4.94 9.58
CA GLY A 42 -9.25 4.80 9.56
C GLY A 42 -9.89 5.26 8.24
N GLN A 43 -9.38 6.33 7.63
CA GLN A 43 -9.84 6.80 6.33
C GLN A 43 -9.36 5.86 5.22
N ALA A 44 -8.09 5.43 5.26
CA ALA A 44 -7.57 4.45 4.32
C ALA A 44 -8.36 3.14 4.37
N GLN A 45 -8.77 2.69 5.56
CA GLN A 45 -9.60 1.49 5.73
C GLN A 45 -10.97 1.67 5.10
N GLY A 46 -11.63 2.83 5.30
CA GLY A 46 -12.92 3.13 4.69
C GLY A 46 -12.89 3.20 3.15
N LEU A 47 -11.73 3.51 2.57
CA LEU A 47 -11.50 3.52 1.11
C LEU A 47 -10.99 2.18 0.57
N SER A 48 -10.65 1.23 1.45
CA SER A 48 -10.10 -0.07 1.08
C SER A 48 -11.18 -1.13 0.90
N THR A 49 -10.88 -2.13 0.08
CA THR A 49 -11.61 -3.40 0.08
C THR A 49 -10.90 -4.39 0.99
N ALA A 50 -11.62 -5.00 1.94
CA ALA A 50 -11.07 -6.09 2.76
C ALA A 50 -11.01 -7.40 1.95
N ILE A 51 -9.88 -8.10 2.02
CA ILE A 51 -9.63 -9.38 1.38
C ILE A 51 -9.21 -10.37 2.46
N THR A 52 -9.85 -11.55 2.46
CA THR A 52 -9.45 -12.64 3.36
C THR A 52 -8.34 -13.45 2.70
N THR A 53 -7.21 -13.60 3.38
CA THR A 53 -6.10 -14.46 2.99
C THR A 53 -5.93 -15.57 4.03
N ALA A 54 -5.07 -16.56 3.74
CA ALA A 54 -4.72 -17.61 4.70
C ALA A 54 -4.10 -17.06 6.00
N ASP A 55 -3.48 -15.87 5.92
CA ASP A 55 -2.78 -15.20 7.02
C ASP A 55 -3.63 -14.10 7.69
N GLY A 56 -4.93 -13.98 7.33
CA GLY A 56 -5.85 -13.01 7.92
C GLY A 56 -6.43 -12.01 6.93
N ILE A 57 -6.97 -10.90 7.44
CA ILE A 57 -7.60 -9.86 6.61
C ILE A 57 -6.53 -8.88 6.13
N ARG A 58 -6.48 -8.64 4.83
CA ARG A 58 -5.65 -7.61 4.19
C ARG A 58 -6.54 -6.57 3.54
N MET A 59 -6.18 -5.31 3.71
CA MET A 59 -6.87 -4.18 3.08
C MET A 59 -6.22 -3.91 1.73
N ARG A 60 -7.03 -3.78 0.68
CA ARG A 60 -6.61 -3.41 -0.66
C ARG A 60 -7.08 -2.00 -0.95
N LEU A 61 -6.14 -1.07 -1.07
CA LEU A 61 -6.40 0.32 -1.41
C LEU A 61 -5.96 0.62 -2.85
N PRO A 62 -6.79 1.24 -3.69
CA PRO A 62 -6.39 1.62 -5.03
C PRO A 62 -5.42 2.80 -5.05
N VAL A 63 -4.42 2.72 -5.93
CA VAL A 63 -3.53 3.86 -6.23
C VAL A 63 -4.27 4.80 -7.17
N ILE A 64 -4.48 6.05 -6.73
CA ILE A 64 -5.20 7.07 -7.49
C ILE A 64 -4.40 7.42 -8.74
N GLY A 65 -5.08 7.57 -9.89
CA GLY A 65 -4.41 7.87 -11.18
C GLY A 65 -3.76 6.66 -11.85
N HIS A 66 -3.54 5.56 -11.12
CA HIS A 66 -2.94 4.33 -11.65
C HIS A 66 -3.84 3.12 -11.36
N PRO A 67 -5.00 2.99 -12.07
CA PRO A 67 -6.02 1.99 -11.78
C PRO A 67 -5.53 0.54 -11.61
N PRO A 68 -4.53 0.05 -12.37
CA PRO A 68 -4.01 -1.29 -12.18
C PRO A 68 -3.38 -1.47 -10.79
N PHE A 69 -2.71 -0.45 -10.25
CA PHE A 69 -1.92 -0.60 -9.04
C PHE A 69 -2.77 -0.49 -7.77
N LYS A 70 -2.51 -1.41 -6.84
CA LYS A 70 -3.13 -1.47 -5.51
C LYS A 70 -2.04 -1.61 -4.45
N VAL A 71 -2.25 -0.97 -3.31
CA VAL A 71 -1.46 -1.16 -2.09
C VAL A 71 -2.22 -2.10 -1.15
N PHE A 72 -1.56 -3.17 -0.72
CA PHE A 72 -2.08 -4.14 0.23
C PHE A 72 -1.45 -3.88 1.60
N TRP A 73 -2.27 -3.82 2.64
CA TRP A 73 -1.82 -3.45 3.98
C TRP A 73 -2.63 -4.14 5.09
N SER A 74 -2.07 -4.27 6.31
CA SER A 74 -2.78 -4.79 7.50
C SER A 74 -3.18 -3.70 8.47
N THR A 75 -4.16 -4.01 9.32
CA THR A 75 -4.69 -3.08 10.34
C THR A 75 -4.19 -3.34 11.76
N ASP A 76 -3.53 -4.47 12.05
CA ASP A 76 -3.01 -4.85 13.39
C ASP A 76 -1.76 -4.03 13.81
N GLY A 77 -1.60 -2.85 13.21
CA GLY A 77 -0.37 -2.12 12.97
C GLY A 77 -0.36 -1.82 11.47
N PRO A 78 -0.62 -0.56 11.03
CA PRO A 78 -0.59 -0.25 9.60
C PRO A 78 0.78 -0.66 9.09
N ARG A 79 0.78 -1.62 8.16
CA ARG A 79 1.97 -2.21 7.58
C ARG A 79 1.70 -2.49 6.12
N ILE A 80 2.61 -2.05 5.26
CA ILE A 80 2.49 -2.29 3.83
C ILE A 80 3.00 -3.70 3.54
N GLU A 81 2.13 -4.53 2.98
CA GLU A 81 2.43 -5.92 2.69
C GLU A 81 2.93 -6.11 1.28
N ALA A 82 2.32 -5.41 0.32
CA ALA A 82 2.70 -5.48 -1.07
C ALA A 82 2.09 -4.37 -1.93
N ILE A 83 2.67 -4.15 -3.10
CA ILE A 83 2.23 -3.23 -4.14
C ILE A 83 2.21 -4.02 -5.45
N PHE A 84 1.03 -4.20 -6.05
CA PHE A 84 0.91 -4.98 -7.28
C PHE A 84 -0.08 -4.34 -8.27
N PRO A 85 0.14 -4.53 -9.58
CA PRO A 85 -0.94 -4.45 -10.53
C PRO A 85 -1.93 -5.59 -10.22
N HIS A 86 -3.18 -5.24 -9.95
CA HIS A 86 -4.25 -6.18 -9.69
C HIS A 86 -5.35 -5.95 -10.74
N PRO A 87 -5.63 -6.94 -11.61
CA PRO A 87 -6.69 -6.84 -12.62
C PRO A 87 -8.09 -6.73 -12.00
#